data_AF-A0A392RNG9-F1
#
_entry.id   AF-A0A392RNG9-F1
#
_cell.length_a   1.000
_cell.length_b   1.000
_cell.length_c   1.000
_cell.angle_alpha   90.00
_cell.angle_beta   90.00
_cell.angle_gamma   90.00
#
_symmetry.space_group_name_H-M   'P 1'
#
loop_
_entity.id
_entity.type
_entity.pdbx_description
1 polymer ?
#
loop_
_entity_poly.entity_id
_entity_poly.type
_entity_poly.pdbx_seq_one_letter_code
_entity_poly.pdbx_strand_id
1 'polypeptide(L)' 'SLSAGLHKLTPGVPVADFVLPSVFGHTQLFDGQTKVVVSDAEKAILDGMGPEAIKNEVANSSVVVFKLLEVVN' A
#
# COMPACT_ATOMS: atom_id res chain seq x y z
N SER A 1 3.99 -29.93 9.74
CA SER A 1 3.13 -29.41 8.65
C SER A 1 2.82 -27.97 8.98
N LEU A 2 3.50 -27.02 8.35
CA LEU A 2 3.44 -25.59 8.70
C LEU A 2 3.18 -24.77 7.43
N SER A 3 2.38 -23.72 7.59
CA SER A 3 2.01 -22.71 6.58
C SER A 3 0.80 -23.05 5.70
N ALA A 4 -0.38 -22.95 6.31
CA ALA A 4 -1.55 -22.53 5.55
C ALA A 4 -1.30 -21.08 5.11
N GLY A 5 -1.27 -20.87 3.79
CA GLY A 5 -0.87 -19.62 3.17
C GLY A 5 -1.64 -18.39 3.66
N LEU A 6 -0.91 -17.28 3.69
CA LEU A 6 -1.28 -15.92 4.04
C LEU A 6 -2.66 -15.54 3.46
N HIS A 7 -3.66 -15.59 4.36
CA HIS A 7 -5.04 -15.10 4.33
C HIS A 7 -5.59 -14.58 2.98
N LYS A 8 -6.37 -15.43 2.31
CA LYS A 8 -7.19 -15.06 1.15
C LYS A 8 -8.34 -14.11 1.60
N LEU A 9 -8.33 -12.87 1.11
CA LEU A 9 -9.43 -11.92 1.36
C LEU A 9 -10.73 -12.46 0.79
N THR A 10 -11.74 -12.62 1.64
CA THR A 10 -13.09 -13.09 1.24
C THR A 10 -14.02 -11.88 1.21
N PRO A 11 -14.60 -11.53 0.04
CA PRO A 11 -15.54 -10.40 -0.04
C PRO A 11 -16.69 -10.54 0.95
N GLY A 12 -16.96 -9.49 1.74
CA GLY A 12 -18.07 -9.46 2.70
C GLY A 12 -17.75 -9.88 4.14
N VAL A 13 -16.51 -10.28 4.45
CA VAL A 13 -16.07 -10.58 5.83
C VAL A 13 -15.41 -9.34 6.45
N PRO A 14 -15.84 -8.88 7.65
CA PRO A 14 -15.22 -7.74 8.34
C PRO A 14 -13.74 -7.96 8.62
N VAL A 15 -12.95 -6.88 8.46
CA VAL A 15 -11.47 -6.77 8.47
C VAL A 15 -10.82 -7.11 9.83
N ALA A 16 -11.51 -7.81 10.74
CA ALA A 16 -11.04 -8.06 12.11
C ALA A 16 -9.69 -8.79 12.18
N ASP A 17 -9.31 -9.52 11.13
CA ASP A 17 -8.07 -10.30 11.07
C ASP A 17 -7.01 -9.73 10.10
N PHE A 18 -7.19 -8.51 9.58
CA PHE A 18 -6.17 -7.91 8.71
C PHE A 18 -5.01 -7.36 9.53
N VAL A 19 -3.97 -8.19 9.69
CA VAL A 19 -2.70 -7.76 10.27
C VAL A 19 -1.90 -7.04 9.19
N LEU A 20 -1.89 -5.71 9.27
CA LEU A 20 -0.96 -4.89 8.48
C LEU A 20 0.48 -5.38 8.76
N PRO A 21 1.31 -5.60 7.73
CA PRO A 21 2.72 -5.93 7.92
C PRO A 21 3.37 -4.92 8.87
N SER A 22 4.25 -5.35 9.77
CA SER A 22 4.77 -4.50 10.85
C SER A 22 5.44 -3.21 10.35
N VAL A 23 5.91 -3.17 9.09
CA VAL A 23 6.41 -1.97 8.41
C VAL A 23 5.36 -0.85 8.27
N PHE A 24 4.07 -1.20 8.18
CA PHE A 24 2.94 -0.27 8.20
C PHE A 24 2.49 0.07 9.63
N GLY A 25 3.07 -0.57 10.65
CA GLY A 25 2.83 -0.32 12.06
C GLY A 25 3.50 0.96 12.59
N HIS A 26 4.16 1.75 11.73
CA HIS A 26 4.56 3.13 12.06
C HIS A 26 3.32 4.01 12.19
N THR A 27 2.68 3.93 13.35
CA THR A 27 1.40 4.57 13.67
C THR A 27 1.42 6.07 13.44
N GLN A 28 2.55 6.76 13.62
CA GLN A 28 2.68 8.19 13.35
C GLN A 28 2.37 8.57 11.88
N LEU A 29 2.59 7.67 10.93
CA LEU A 29 2.33 7.96 9.51
C LEU A 29 0.84 7.82 9.15
N PHE A 30 0.10 7.03 9.93
CA PHE A 30 -1.32 6.72 9.74
C PHE A 30 -2.19 7.24 10.90
N ASP A 31 -1.68 8.15 11.73
CA ASP A 31 -2.37 8.73 12.88
C ASP A 31 -3.40 9.80 12.50
N GLY A 32 -3.56 10.08 11.20
CA GLY A 32 -4.40 11.15 10.68
C GLY A 32 -3.85 12.56 10.91
N GLN A 33 -2.74 12.70 11.63
CA GLN A 33 -2.02 13.96 11.84
C GLN A 33 -0.96 14.16 10.74
N THR A 34 -0.36 13.08 10.26
CA THR A 34 0.56 13.13 9.12
C THR A 34 -0.18 13.59 7.86
N LYS A 35 0.25 14.72 7.32
CA LYS A 35 -0.24 15.26 6.05
C LYS A 35 0.78 14.95 4.95
N VAL A 36 0.32 14.28 3.90
CA VAL A 36 1.06 14.18 2.65
C VAL A 36 0.89 15.50 1.91
N VAL A 37 1.99 16.21 1.69
CA VAL A 37 2.01 17.45 0.89
C VAL A 37 2.50 17.09 -0.51
N VAL A 38 1.70 17.41 -1.52
CA VAL A 38 2.08 17.28 -2.93
C VAL A 38 2.30 18.69 -3.46
N SER A 39 3.47 18.94 -4.06
CA SER A 39 3.76 20.25 -4.65
C SER A 39 2.91 20.50 -5.89
N ASP A 40 2.74 21.77 -6.27
CA ASP A 40 1.99 22.13 -7.49
C ASP A 40 2.59 21.49 -8.76
N ALA A 41 3.92 21.35 -8.81
CA ALA A 41 4.60 20.71 -9.92
C ALA A 41 4.28 19.21 -10.00
N GLU A 42 4.35 18.50 -8.88
CA GLU A 42 3.99 17.07 -8.81
C GLU A 42 2.51 16.86 -9.12
N LYS A 43 1.64 17.75 -8.62
CA LYS A 43 0.22 17.72 -8.94
C LYS A 43 -0.04 17.89 -10.43
N ALA A 44 0.64 18.84 -11.09
CA ALA A 44 0.50 19.05 -12.53
C ALA A 44 0.95 17.81 -13.33
N ILE A 45 1.99 17.11 -12.87
CA ILE A 45 2.45 15.85 -13.46
C ILE A 45 1.39 14.76 -13.30
N LEU A 46 0.87 14.57 -12.09
CA LEU A 46 -0.18 13.58 -11.80
C LEU A 46 -1.45 13.84 -12.61
N ASP A 47 -1.91 15.09 -12.66
CA ASP A 47 -3.08 15.49 -13.46
C ASP A 47 -2.85 15.20 -14.96
N GLY A 48 -1.62 15.37 -15.45
CA GLY A 48 -1.23 15.08 -16.84
C GLY A 48 -1.11 13.60 -17.17
N MET A 49 -0.82 12.73 -16.19
CA MET A 49 -0.68 11.28 -16.40
C MET A 49 -2.03 10.60 -16.69
N GLY A 50 -3.12 11.10 -16.10
CA GLY A 50 -4.44 10.49 -16.22
C GLY A 50 -4.61 9.23 -15.33
N PRO A 51 -5.87 8.83 -15.06
CA PRO A 51 -6.19 7.87 -14.00
C PRO A 51 -5.62 6.47 -14.23
N GLU A 52 -5.62 5.98 -15.47
CA GLU A 52 -5.11 4.63 -15.78
C GLU A 52 -3.59 4.54 -15.64
N ALA A 53 -2.85 5.59 -16.03
CA ALA A 53 -1.40 5.61 -15.87
C ALA A 53 -1.00 5.66 -14.39
N ILE A 54 -1.71 6.46 -13.58
CA ILE A 54 -1.50 6.51 -12.12
C ILE A 54 -1.76 5.13 -11.51
N LYS A 55 -2.86 4.47 -11.87
CA LYS A 55 -3.20 3.13 -11.37
C LYS A 55 -2.12 2.11 -11.71
N ASN A 56 -1.60 2.14 -12.93
CA ASN A 56 -0.54 1.24 -13.36
C ASN A 56 0.77 1.49 -12.62
N GLU A 57 1.16 2.75 -12.39
CA GLU A 57 2.35 3.10 -11.64
C GLU A 57 2.25 2.65 -10.18
N VAL A 58 1.10 2.88 -9.53
CA VAL A 58 0.84 2.41 -8.16
C VAL A 58 0.93 0.90 -8.07
N ALA A 59 0.34 0.17 -9.02
CA ALA A 59 0.40 -1.29 -9.04
C ALA A 59 1.85 -1.79 -9.20
N ASN A 60 2.61 -1.22 -10.14
CA ASN A 60 4.00 -1.58 -10.38
C ASN A 60 4.89 -1.31 -9.16
N SER A 61 4.77 -0.10 -8.58
CA SER A 61 5.55 0.30 -7.41
C SER A 61 5.21 -0.53 -6.17
N SER A 62 3.94 -0.88 -5.98
CA SER A 62 3.50 -1.74 -4.88
C SER A 62 4.08 -3.15 -4.97
N VAL A 63 4.18 -3.74 -6.18
CA VAL A 63 4.80 -5.07 -6.38
C VAL A 63 6.25 -5.08 -5.89
N VAL A 64 7.00 -3.99 -6.13
CA VAL A 64 8.39 -3.86 -5.67
C VAL A 64 8.46 -3.81 -4.14
N VAL A 65 7.56 -3.04 -3.51
CA VAL A 65 7.48 -2.97 -2.04
C VAL A 65 7.15 -4.33 -1.45
N PHE A 66 6.17 -5.06 -1.99
CA PHE A 66 5.83 -6.39 -1.50
C PHE A 66 6.98 -7.39 -1.67
N LYS A 67 7.69 -7.37 -2.80
CA LYS A 67 8.88 -8.20 -3.01
C LYS A 67 10.00 -7.89 -2.01
N LEU A 68 10.20 -6.61 -1.66
CA LEU A 68 11.17 -6.24 -0.64
C LEU A 68 10.79 -6.84 0.73
N LEU A 69 9.50 -6.79 1.08
CA LEU A 69 8.98 -7.39 2.33
C LEU A 69 9.14 -8.92 2.38
N GLU A 70 9.04 -9.60 1.23
CA GLU A 70 9.32 -11.05 1.15
C GLU A 70 10.79 -11.40 1.41
N VAL A 71 11.73 -10.49 1.12
CA VAL A 71 13.18 -10.74 1.30
C VAL A 71 13.65 -10.45 2.73
N VAL A 72 12.99 -9.54 3.45
CA VAL A 72 13.38 -9.13 4.81
C VAL A 72 12.67 -9.90 5.93
N ASN A 73 11.86 -10.91 5.59
CA ASN A 73 11.13 -11.77 6.52
C ASN A 73 11.67 -13.21 6.50
#